data_AF-A0A1U7GR85-F1
#
_entry.id   AF-A0A1U7GR85-F1
#
_cell.length_a   1.000
_cell.length_b   1.000
_cell.length_c   1.000
_cell.angle_alpha   90.00
_cell.angle_beta   90.00
_cell.angle_gamma   90.00
#
_symmetry.space_group_name_H-M   'P 1'
#
loop_
_entity.id
_entity.type
_entity.pdbx_description
1 polymer ?
#
loop_
_entity_poly.entity_id
_entity_poly.type
_entity_poly.pdbx_seq_one_letter_code
_entity_poly.pdbx_strand_id
1 'polypeptide(L)'
;MPLLSALIVAAGVGVGQEAASDLASAAAAPLAAHTVAEPAVPQVTFEIRELSMGSPDWRGALQPDLRPVARDEGVAAWAVDREGMRRLMEACQSDRDSSLVMAPKMSARLGEPVRMTNEEKVDYVAHLKVLAQGPPENRTSVAFQPEVAEIHEGVRVVLTETQKKGPMLQAHVVVQSTTILDMLTTYCSQSAGPAEPDPGVERASFFPKLKDDSPKRATVRGTIQVPEVATRRIEGDWLIPSDGAIVVSMGPLSDLKVDRKPKPGEKAGGLGLSLPGRPEKRRYFERVVCITARLDPAPAGSAQAPQP
;
A
#
# COMPACT_ATOMS: atom_id res chain seq x y z
N MET A 1 -5.12 -56.58 -1.05
CA MET A 1 -3.98 -56.85 -1.94
C MET A 1 -2.81 -56.01 -1.47
N PRO A 2 -1.60 -56.58 -1.48
CA PRO A 2 -0.69 -56.41 -0.34
C PRO A 2 0.51 -55.49 -0.65
N LEU A 3 1.03 -54.88 0.42
CA LEU A 3 2.47 -54.68 0.72
C LEU A 3 3.25 -53.68 -0.18
N LEU A 4 4.27 -52.95 0.25
CA LEU A 4 5.08 -52.99 1.46
C LEU A 4 5.84 -51.66 1.55
N SER A 5 5.90 -51.09 2.75
CA SER A 5 6.88 -50.07 3.15
C SER A 5 8.32 -50.59 3.00
N ALA A 6 9.29 -49.71 2.76
CA ALA A 6 10.55 -49.67 3.54
C ALA A 6 11.43 -48.49 3.14
N LEU A 7 11.67 -47.62 4.12
CA LEU A 7 12.83 -46.75 4.23
C LEU A 7 14.05 -47.62 4.59
N ILE A 8 15.19 -47.42 3.93
CA ILE A 8 16.51 -47.77 4.47
C ILE A 8 17.46 -46.60 4.25
N VAL A 9 17.95 -46.04 5.36
CA VAL A 9 19.14 -45.19 5.45
C VAL A 9 20.33 -46.12 5.61
N ALA A 10 21.41 -45.89 4.86
CA ALA A 10 22.74 -46.37 5.21
C ALA A 10 23.79 -45.34 4.79
N ALA A 11 24.46 -44.79 5.81
CA ALA A 11 25.71 -44.05 5.68
C ALA A 11 26.89 -45.03 5.75
N GLY A 12 27.99 -44.68 5.10
CA GLY A 12 29.33 -45.04 5.59
C GLY A 12 30.20 -45.95 4.72
N VAL A 13 31.13 -45.31 4.01
CA VAL A 13 32.56 -45.63 3.82
C VAL A 13 32.99 -47.07 3.46
N GLY A 14 33.65 -47.20 2.29
CA GLY A 14 34.83 -48.06 2.19
C GLY A 14 34.97 -48.91 0.92
N VAL A 15 35.95 -48.53 0.10
CA VAL A 15 36.80 -49.41 -0.74
C VAL A 15 36.18 -49.95 -2.04
N GLY A 16 36.79 -49.54 -3.17
CA GLY A 16 36.72 -50.26 -4.45
C GLY A 16 35.90 -49.56 -5.53
N GLN A 17 36.46 -48.52 -6.15
CA GLN A 17 35.95 -47.98 -7.41
C GLN A 17 36.26 -48.98 -8.52
N GLU A 18 35.32 -49.91 -8.76
CA GLU A 18 35.31 -50.73 -9.96
C GLU A 18 34.81 -49.83 -11.11
N ALA A 19 35.66 -49.61 -12.11
CA ALA A 19 35.34 -48.74 -13.24
C ALA A 19 34.04 -49.23 -13.88
N ALA A 20 33.07 -48.33 -14.01
CA ALA A 20 31.81 -48.62 -14.68
C ALA A 20 32.13 -49.19 -16.08
N SER A 21 31.65 -50.40 -16.35
CA SER A 21 31.86 -51.09 -17.63
C SER A 21 31.50 -50.17 -18.80
N ASP A 22 32.33 -50.16 -19.85
CA ASP A 22 32.11 -49.34 -21.07
C ASP A 22 30.71 -49.55 -21.68
N LEU A 23 30.09 -50.71 -21.43
CA LEU A 23 28.72 -51.02 -21.83
C LEU A 23 27.65 -50.24 -21.04
N ALA A 24 27.88 -49.96 -19.74
CA ALA A 24 27.00 -49.13 -18.92
C ALA A 24 27.16 -47.64 -19.26
N SER A 25 28.38 -47.21 -19.61
CA SER A 25 28.65 -45.86 -20.11
C SER A 25 28.04 -45.64 -21.50
N ALA A 26 28.17 -46.62 -22.40
CA ALA A 26 27.58 -46.59 -23.74
C ALA A 26 26.04 -46.70 -23.73
N ALA A 27 25.44 -47.33 -22.72
CA ALA A 27 23.99 -47.37 -22.54
C ALA A 27 23.42 -46.09 -21.88
N ALA A 28 24.23 -45.37 -21.10
CA ALA A 28 23.87 -44.06 -20.56
C ALA A 28 24.03 -42.91 -21.58
N ALA A 29 24.90 -43.05 -22.56
CA ALA A 29 25.14 -42.06 -23.61
C ALA A 29 23.88 -41.69 -24.46
N PRO A 30 23.03 -42.63 -24.92
CA PRO A 30 21.82 -42.27 -25.67
C PRO A 30 20.67 -41.76 -24.79
N LEU A 31 20.69 -42.01 -23.47
CA LEU A 31 19.69 -41.50 -22.53
C LEU A 31 20.01 -40.09 -22.00
N ALA A 32 21.30 -39.72 -21.93
CA ALA A 32 21.71 -38.35 -21.63
C ALA A 32 21.52 -37.38 -22.81
N ALA A 33 21.46 -37.92 -24.04
CA ALA A 33 21.35 -37.13 -25.27
C ALA A 33 19.96 -36.51 -25.52
N HIS A 34 18.94 -36.84 -24.72
CA HIS A 34 17.56 -36.34 -24.88
C HIS A 34 17.01 -35.69 -23.61
N THR A 35 17.87 -35.04 -22.83
CA THR A 35 17.40 -34.01 -21.90
C THR A 35 17.00 -32.80 -22.74
N VAL A 36 15.75 -32.77 -23.20
CA VAL A 36 15.14 -31.57 -23.78
C VAL A 36 15.26 -30.49 -22.71
N ALA A 37 16.16 -29.53 -22.93
CA ALA A 37 16.29 -28.38 -22.05
C ALA A 37 14.90 -27.75 -21.93
N GLU A 38 14.38 -27.68 -20.71
CA GLU A 38 13.10 -27.04 -20.42
C GLU A 38 13.12 -25.63 -21.06
N PRO A 39 12.11 -25.25 -21.85
CA PRO A 39 12.13 -23.97 -22.55
C PRO A 39 12.27 -22.86 -21.51
N ALA A 40 13.37 -22.11 -21.60
CA ALA A 40 13.65 -21.04 -20.66
C ALA A 40 12.50 -20.03 -20.67
N VAL A 41 11.79 -19.93 -19.54
CA VAL A 41 10.70 -18.97 -19.38
C VAL A 41 11.28 -17.56 -19.57
N PRO A 42 10.76 -16.75 -20.51
CA PRO A 42 11.28 -15.41 -20.75
C PRO A 42 11.21 -14.56 -19.48
N GLN A 43 12.21 -13.71 -19.29
CA GLN A 43 12.20 -12.71 -18.23
C GLN A 43 11.51 -11.44 -18.74
N VAL A 44 10.76 -10.79 -17.87
CA VAL A 44 10.10 -9.51 -18.13
C VAL A 44 10.61 -8.50 -17.13
N THR A 45 11.09 -7.38 -17.63
CA THR A 45 11.44 -6.22 -16.81
C THR A 45 10.30 -5.21 -16.86
N PHE A 46 9.71 -4.96 -15.69
CA PHE A 46 8.70 -3.95 -15.45
C PHE A 46 9.34 -2.69 -14.87
N GLU A 47 8.90 -1.53 -15.33
CA GLU A 47 9.18 -0.25 -14.66
C GLU A 47 7.85 0.44 -14.41
N ILE A 48 7.57 0.66 -13.13
CA ILE A 48 6.34 1.31 -12.64
C ILE A 48 6.73 2.68 -12.12
N ARG A 49 6.17 3.74 -12.71
CA ARG A 49 6.44 5.12 -12.34
C ARG A 49 5.23 5.72 -11.65
N GLU A 50 5.43 6.33 -10.50
CA GLU A 50 4.40 7.15 -9.86
C GLU A 50 4.74 8.62 -10.10
N LEU A 51 3.79 9.36 -10.67
CA LEU A 51 3.87 10.78 -10.94
C LEU A 51 2.84 11.50 -10.06
N SER A 52 3.25 12.61 -9.47
CA SER A 52 2.33 13.62 -8.93
C SER A 52 2.18 14.70 -9.99
N MET A 53 0.99 14.88 -10.54
CA MET A 53 0.68 15.90 -11.55
C MET A 53 -0.01 17.09 -10.88
N GLY A 54 0.49 18.31 -11.13
CA GLY A 54 -0.01 19.55 -10.54
C GLY A 54 -1.33 20.07 -11.11
N SER A 55 -1.87 19.44 -12.16
CA SER A 55 -3.19 19.73 -12.73
C SER A 55 -3.67 18.54 -13.56
N PRO A 56 -4.97 18.22 -13.63
CA PRO A 56 -5.51 17.20 -14.55
C PRO A 56 -5.45 17.61 -16.03
N ASP A 57 -5.06 18.84 -16.36
CA ASP A 57 -5.02 19.37 -17.74
C ASP A 57 -4.07 18.60 -18.66
N TRP A 58 -3.09 17.86 -18.11
CA TRP A 58 -2.22 16.98 -18.89
C TRP A 58 -3.01 16.01 -19.77
N ARG A 59 -4.19 15.57 -19.32
CA ARG A 59 -5.08 14.67 -20.08
C ARG A 59 -5.54 15.32 -21.39
N GLY A 60 -5.88 16.62 -21.35
CA GLY A 60 -6.28 17.39 -22.52
C GLY A 60 -5.12 17.61 -23.48
N ALA A 61 -3.93 17.92 -22.94
CA ALA A 61 -2.71 18.11 -23.74
C ALA A 61 -2.28 16.81 -24.45
N LEU A 62 -2.46 15.65 -23.82
CA LEU A 62 -2.10 14.33 -24.37
C LEU A 62 -3.26 13.60 -25.05
N GLN A 63 -4.44 14.23 -25.19
CA GLN A 63 -5.65 13.58 -25.71
C GLN A 63 -5.46 12.76 -27.01
N PRO A 64 -4.65 13.20 -28.00
CA PRO A 64 -4.41 12.40 -29.22
C PRO A 64 -3.64 11.09 -28.97
N ASP A 65 -2.83 11.05 -27.92
CA ASP A 65 -1.92 9.94 -27.61
C ASP A 65 -2.58 8.91 -26.66
N LEU A 66 -3.68 9.28 -26.01
CA LEU A 66 -4.38 8.48 -24.99
C LEU A 66 -5.40 7.52 -25.61
N ARG A 67 -5.10 6.22 -25.65
CA ARG A 67 -6.06 5.18 -26.08
C ARG A 67 -6.78 4.59 -24.87
N PRO A 68 -8.10 4.76 -24.71
CA PRO A 68 -8.81 4.26 -23.52
C PRO A 68 -8.67 2.75 -23.34
N VAL A 69 -8.41 2.31 -22.11
CA VAL A 69 -8.30 0.89 -21.72
C VAL A 69 -9.40 0.53 -20.72
N ALA A 70 -9.55 1.32 -19.65
CA ALA A 70 -10.56 1.10 -18.63
C ALA A 70 -10.96 2.43 -17.98
N ARG A 71 -12.16 2.47 -17.41
CA ARG A 71 -12.64 3.57 -16.56
C ARG A 71 -13.48 2.99 -15.45
N ASP A 72 -13.28 3.53 -14.25
CA ASP A 72 -14.09 3.21 -13.08
C ASP A 72 -14.22 4.47 -12.23
N GLU A 73 -15.45 4.97 -12.11
CA GLU A 73 -15.78 6.24 -11.45
C GLU A 73 -14.83 7.41 -11.83
N GLY A 74 -13.98 7.85 -10.88
CA GLY A 74 -13.00 8.93 -11.04
C GLY A 74 -11.64 8.48 -11.56
N VAL A 75 -11.43 7.17 -11.76
CA VAL A 75 -10.17 6.56 -12.19
C VAL A 75 -10.26 6.18 -13.66
N ALA A 76 -9.16 6.38 -14.40
CA ALA A 76 -9.11 6.05 -15.81
C ALA A 76 -7.74 5.51 -16.21
N ALA A 77 -7.74 4.53 -17.11
CA ALA A 77 -6.54 3.91 -17.66
C ALA A 77 -6.51 4.07 -19.18
N TRP A 78 -5.32 4.35 -19.72
CA TRP A 78 -5.06 4.46 -21.15
C TRP A 78 -3.81 3.70 -21.52
N ALA A 79 -3.75 3.20 -22.76
CA ALA A 79 -2.52 2.80 -23.40
C ALA A 79 -1.95 4.00 -24.18
N VAL A 80 -0.65 4.20 -24.05
CA VAL A 80 0.11 5.20 -24.82
C VAL A 80 1.28 4.50 -25.50
N ASP A 81 1.70 5.01 -26.65
CA ASP A 81 2.93 4.57 -27.30
C ASP A 81 4.16 5.28 -26.71
N ARG A 82 5.33 5.06 -27.32
CA ARG A 82 6.59 5.68 -26.91
C ARG A 82 6.52 7.21 -26.88
N GLU A 83 5.89 7.80 -27.88
CA GLU A 83 5.83 9.24 -28.07
C GLU A 83 4.86 9.87 -27.07
N GLY A 84 3.70 9.25 -26.85
CA GLY A 84 2.79 9.63 -25.77
C GLY A 84 3.44 9.56 -24.40
N MET A 85 4.23 8.51 -24.12
CA MET A 85 4.97 8.40 -22.86
C MET A 85 6.04 9.50 -22.72
N ARG A 86 6.79 9.81 -23.78
CA ARG A 86 7.76 10.91 -23.80
C ARG A 86 7.10 12.25 -23.47
N ARG A 87 5.97 12.56 -24.13
CA ARG A 87 5.19 13.78 -23.90
C ARG A 87 4.63 13.87 -22.49
N LEU A 88 4.23 12.75 -21.90
CA LEU A 88 3.74 12.72 -20.52
C LEU A 88 4.85 13.11 -19.54
N MET A 89 6.04 12.54 -19.74
CA MET A 89 7.21 12.88 -18.92
C MET A 89 7.62 14.34 -19.10
N GLU A 90 7.53 14.89 -20.31
CA GLU A 90 7.78 16.31 -20.58
C GLU A 90 6.76 17.22 -19.91
N ALA A 91 5.47 16.86 -19.97
CA ALA A 91 4.42 17.58 -19.25
C ALA A 91 4.72 17.60 -17.74
N CYS A 92 5.05 16.45 -17.16
CA CYS A 92 5.43 16.33 -15.75
C CYS A 92 6.68 17.14 -15.38
N GLN A 93 7.66 17.27 -16.27
CA GLN A 93 8.90 18.03 -16.01
C GLN A 93 8.72 19.54 -16.22
N SER A 94 7.81 19.94 -17.11
CA SER A 94 7.56 21.34 -17.45
C SER A 94 6.75 22.09 -16.39
N ASP A 95 5.95 21.37 -15.61
CA ASP A 95 5.13 21.90 -14.54
C ASP A 95 5.85 21.83 -13.19
N ARG A 96 5.92 22.95 -12.47
CA ARG A 96 6.63 23.08 -11.18
C ARG A 96 5.91 22.37 -10.04
N ASP A 97 4.60 22.19 -10.16
CA ASP A 97 3.78 21.49 -9.18
C ASP A 97 3.71 19.98 -9.48
N SER A 98 4.35 19.53 -10.56
CA SER A 98 4.45 18.13 -10.97
C SER A 98 5.81 17.52 -10.59
N SER A 99 5.84 16.22 -10.29
CA SER A 99 7.09 15.50 -10.00
C SER A 99 6.98 13.99 -10.23
N LEU A 100 8.11 13.37 -10.58
CA LEU A 100 8.27 11.91 -10.51
C LEU A 100 8.54 11.52 -9.07
N VAL A 101 7.59 10.82 -8.45
CA VAL A 101 7.69 10.37 -7.05
C VAL A 101 8.64 9.18 -6.94
N MET A 102 8.46 8.17 -7.79
CA MET A 102 9.36 7.02 -7.87
C MET A 102 9.27 6.28 -9.21
N ALA A 103 10.28 5.46 -9.51
CA ALA A 103 10.35 4.63 -10.73
C ALA A 103 11.08 3.29 -10.51
N PRO A 104 10.61 2.40 -9.61
CA PRO A 104 11.22 1.10 -9.43
C PRO A 104 11.23 0.25 -10.71
N LYS A 105 12.36 -0.41 -10.94
CA LYS A 105 12.54 -1.44 -11.97
C LYS A 105 12.56 -2.81 -11.31
N MET A 106 11.73 -3.72 -11.79
CA MET A 106 11.56 -5.07 -11.25
C MET A 106 11.62 -6.06 -12.40
N SER A 107 12.37 -7.14 -12.24
CA SER A 107 12.43 -8.20 -13.25
C SER A 107 11.87 -9.49 -12.66
N ALA A 108 10.98 -10.15 -13.39
CA ALA A 108 10.32 -11.39 -12.97
C ALA A 108 10.22 -12.35 -14.16
N ARG A 109 10.04 -13.64 -13.90
CA ARG A 109 9.74 -14.58 -14.99
C ARG A 109 8.32 -14.32 -15.50
N LEU A 110 8.08 -14.57 -16.79
CA LEU A 110 6.74 -14.50 -17.35
C LEU A 110 5.78 -15.40 -16.55
N GLY A 111 4.66 -14.85 -16.10
CA GLY A 111 3.68 -15.49 -15.24
C GLY A 111 3.86 -15.21 -13.74
N GLU A 112 5.05 -14.81 -13.28
CA GLU A 112 5.27 -14.49 -11.87
C GLU A 112 4.63 -13.14 -11.50
N PRO A 113 4.06 -13.03 -10.28
CA PRO A 113 3.44 -11.80 -9.83
C PRO A 113 4.49 -10.74 -9.50
N VAL A 114 4.19 -9.49 -9.84
CA VAL A 114 5.01 -8.32 -9.51
C VAL A 114 4.17 -7.36 -8.67
N ARG A 115 4.74 -6.89 -7.56
CA ARG A 115 4.08 -5.95 -6.66
C ARG A 115 4.99 -4.76 -6.38
N MET A 116 4.42 -3.57 -6.54
CA MET A 116 5.01 -2.31 -6.11
C MET A 116 4.11 -1.68 -5.04
N THR A 117 4.74 -1.21 -3.97
CA THR A 117 4.07 -0.47 -2.90
C THR A 117 4.88 0.77 -2.58
N ASN A 118 4.25 1.92 -2.74
CA ASN A 118 4.72 3.20 -2.22
C ASN A 118 3.70 3.66 -1.17
N GLU A 119 3.76 3.05 0.00
CA GLU A 119 2.78 3.28 1.07
C GLU A 119 3.53 3.74 2.33
N GLU A 120 3.08 4.86 2.90
CA GLU A 120 3.41 5.29 4.25
C GLU A 120 2.43 4.66 5.24
N LYS A 121 2.98 4.12 6.33
CA LYS A 121 2.19 3.56 7.42
C LYS A 121 1.87 4.65 8.44
N VAL A 122 0.59 4.81 8.75
CA VAL A 122 0.10 5.74 9.77
C VAL A 122 -0.62 4.96 10.87
N ASP A 123 -0.05 5.02 12.08
CA ASP A 123 -0.62 4.42 13.28
C ASP A 123 -1.55 5.43 13.98
N TYR A 124 -2.71 4.97 14.45
CA TYR A 124 -3.68 5.80 15.16
C TYR A 124 -4.40 5.04 16.28
N VAL A 125 -4.87 5.76 17.30
CA VAL A 125 -5.61 5.16 18.43
C VAL A 125 -7.06 4.94 18.02
N ALA A 126 -7.39 3.74 17.54
CA ALA A 126 -8.73 3.40 17.08
C ALA A 126 -9.70 3.16 18.24
N HIS A 127 -9.20 2.70 19.38
CA HIS A 127 -10.04 2.36 20.52
C HIS A 127 -9.30 2.55 21.85
N LEU A 128 -10.07 2.68 22.93
CA LEU A 128 -9.57 2.74 24.29
C LEU A 128 -10.28 1.69 25.13
N LYS A 129 -9.55 0.66 25.53
CA LYS A 129 -10.04 -0.30 26.50
C LYS A 129 -10.01 0.32 27.89
N VAL A 130 -11.17 0.42 28.53
CA VAL A 130 -11.27 0.93 29.91
C VAL A 130 -10.79 -0.15 30.87
N LEU A 131 -9.72 0.16 31.61
CA LEU A 131 -9.25 -0.64 32.73
C LEU A 131 -9.76 0.01 34.01
N ALA A 132 -10.83 -0.54 34.58
CA ALA A 132 -11.42 -0.05 35.81
C ALA A 132 -11.41 -1.13 36.89
N GLN A 133 -11.15 -0.73 38.13
CA GLN A 133 -11.30 -1.59 39.30
C GLN A 133 -12.58 -1.21 40.06
N GLY A 134 -13.37 -2.22 40.44
CA GLY A 134 -14.66 -2.04 41.13
C GLY A 134 -15.87 -1.96 40.18
N PRO A 135 -17.10 -2.13 40.71
CA PRO A 135 -18.33 -1.98 39.93
C PRO A 135 -18.49 -0.54 39.42
N PRO A 136 -19.27 -0.31 38.34
CA PRO A 136 -19.39 1.01 37.68
C PRO A 136 -19.72 2.16 38.64
N GLU A 137 -20.43 1.85 39.72
CA GLU A 137 -20.92 2.78 40.73
C GLU A 137 -19.82 3.21 41.72
N ASN A 138 -18.84 2.34 41.97
CA ASN A 138 -17.75 2.50 42.96
C ASN A 138 -16.37 2.18 42.35
N ARG A 139 -16.06 2.77 41.20
CA ARG A 139 -14.73 2.59 40.58
C ARG A 139 -13.65 3.27 41.41
N THR A 140 -12.72 2.50 41.96
CA THR A 140 -11.61 3.01 42.79
C THR A 140 -10.42 3.49 41.97
N SER A 141 -10.25 2.93 40.76
CA SER A 141 -9.26 3.36 39.79
C SER A 141 -9.80 3.21 38.37
N VAL A 142 -9.40 4.14 37.49
CA VAL A 142 -9.69 4.08 36.06
C VAL A 142 -8.43 4.43 35.29
N ALA A 143 -8.10 3.60 34.31
CA ALA A 143 -7.08 3.83 33.31
C ALA A 143 -7.61 3.46 31.92
N PHE A 144 -6.95 3.96 30.89
CA PHE A 144 -7.22 3.55 29.51
C PHE A 144 -6.01 2.81 28.95
N GLN A 145 -6.26 1.70 28.27
CA GLN A 145 -5.28 1.02 27.44
C GLN A 145 -5.61 1.33 25.98
N PRO A 146 -4.73 2.03 25.24
CA PRO A 146 -4.96 2.32 23.83
C PRO A 146 -4.82 1.07 22.97
N GLU A 147 -5.72 0.94 22.01
CA GLU A 147 -5.64 -0.05 20.93
C GLU A 147 -5.32 0.70 19.64
N VAL A 148 -4.16 0.39 19.08
CA VAL A 148 -3.60 1.07 17.91
C VAL A 148 -3.96 0.28 16.66
N ALA A 149 -4.46 0.97 15.65
CA ALA A 149 -4.69 0.43 14.31
C ALA A 149 -3.81 1.17 13.29
N GLU A 150 -3.72 0.60 12.09
CA GLU A 150 -2.78 1.04 11.05
C GLU A 150 -3.54 1.34 9.74
N ILE A 151 -3.13 2.39 9.05
CA ILE A 151 -3.56 2.71 7.69
C ILE A 151 -2.32 2.86 6.80
N HIS A 152 -2.44 2.37 5.57
CA HIS A 152 -1.43 2.53 4.53
C HIS A 152 -1.88 3.60 3.54
N GLU A 153 -1.25 4.77 3.58
CA GLU A 153 -1.47 5.87 2.66
C GLU A 153 -0.46 5.79 1.51
N GLY A 154 -0.91 5.86 0.26
CA GLY A 154 -0.01 5.77 -0.88
C GLY A 154 -0.60 4.97 -2.03
N VAL A 155 0.29 4.44 -2.88
CA VAL A 155 -0.06 3.71 -4.10
C VAL A 155 0.43 2.26 -4.02
N ARG A 156 -0.42 1.35 -4.48
CA ARG A 156 -0.10 -0.07 -4.65
C ARG A 156 -0.43 -0.49 -6.07
N VAL A 157 0.51 -1.15 -6.72
CA VAL A 157 0.34 -1.76 -8.03
C VAL A 157 0.65 -3.25 -7.93
N VAL A 158 -0.26 -4.07 -8.43
CA VAL A 158 -0.08 -5.52 -8.50
C VAL A 158 -0.31 -5.95 -9.95
N LEU A 159 0.66 -6.69 -10.49
CA LEU A 159 0.60 -7.30 -11.81
C LEU A 159 0.63 -8.81 -11.61
N THR A 160 -0.37 -9.50 -12.13
CA THR A 160 -0.48 -10.97 -12.06
C THR A 160 -0.84 -11.52 -13.43
N GLU A 161 -0.77 -12.85 -13.58
CA GLU A 161 -1.20 -13.56 -14.79
C GLU A 161 -0.55 -13.00 -16.07
N THR A 162 0.74 -12.66 -15.98
CA THR A 162 1.46 -12.02 -17.09
C THR A 162 1.70 -13.03 -18.22
N GLN A 163 1.22 -12.70 -19.42
CA GLN A 163 1.25 -13.59 -20.59
C GLN A 163 1.71 -12.83 -21.83
N LYS A 164 2.50 -13.47 -22.68
CA LYS A 164 2.91 -12.88 -23.96
C LYS A 164 1.78 -12.98 -24.98
N LYS A 165 1.40 -11.86 -25.61
CA LYS A 165 0.40 -11.80 -26.69
C LYS A 165 1.00 -11.09 -27.91
N GLY A 166 1.62 -11.88 -28.78
CA GLY A 166 2.38 -11.36 -29.92
C GLY A 166 3.59 -10.54 -29.44
N PRO A 167 3.76 -9.28 -29.88
CA PRO A 167 4.82 -8.42 -29.36
C PRO A 167 4.48 -7.85 -27.98
N MET A 168 3.21 -7.80 -27.58
CA MET A 168 2.73 -7.14 -26.35
C MET A 168 2.69 -8.12 -25.18
N LEU A 169 2.58 -7.56 -23.97
CA LEU A 169 2.37 -8.31 -22.74
C LEU A 169 0.94 -8.07 -22.24
N GLN A 170 0.18 -9.14 -22.01
CA GLN A 170 -1.07 -9.09 -21.27
C GLN A 170 -0.78 -9.30 -19.78
N ALA A 171 -1.43 -8.54 -18.90
CA ALA A 171 -1.36 -8.75 -17.47
C ALA A 171 -2.69 -8.40 -16.82
N HIS A 172 -3.03 -9.11 -15.75
CA HIS A 172 -4.06 -8.66 -14.82
C HIS A 172 -3.46 -7.57 -13.93
N VAL A 173 -3.98 -6.36 -14.00
CA VAL A 173 -3.43 -5.17 -13.35
C VAL A 173 -4.41 -4.68 -12.29
N VAL A 174 -3.90 -4.47 -11.08
CA VAL A 174 -4.62 -3.80 -9.98
C VAL A 174 -3.82 -2.57 -9.59
N VAL A 175 -4.45 -1.39 -9.66
CA VAL A 175 -3.88 -0.14 -9.13
C VAL A 175 -4.81 0.40 -8.06
N GLN A 176 -4.26 0.66 -6.88
CA GLN A 176 -4.99 1.23 -5.76
C GLN A 176 -4.21 2.43 -5.21
N SER A 177 -4.93 3.51 -4.91
CA SER A 177 -4.40 4.67 -4.20
C SER A 177 -5.27 4.93 -2.98
N THR A 178 -4.63 5.06 -1.83
CA THR A 178 -5.26 5.45 -0.57
C THR A 178 -4.68 6.81 -0.16
N THR A 179 -5.54 7.72 0.26
CA THR A 179 -5.17 9.05 0.76
C THR A 179 -5.94 9.32 2.05
N ILE A 180 -5.23 9.78 3.08
CA ILE A 180 -5.87 10.22 4.33
C ILE A 180 -6.27 11.68 4.13
N LEU A 181 -7.57 11.95 4.19
CA LEU A 181 -8.12 13.29 4.01
C LEU A 181 -8.07 14.11 5.30
N ASP A 182 -8.40 13.46 6.43
CA ASP A 182 -8.40 14.08 7.75
C ASP A 182 -8.29 13.02 8.86
N MET A 183 -8.00 13.46 10.10
CA MET A 183 -7.96 12.61 11.29
C MET A 183 -8.80 13.25 12.41
N LEU A 184 -10.06 12.84 12.52
CA LEU A 184 -10.95 13.36 13.54
C LEU A 184 -10.56 12.83 14.91
N THR A 185 -10.45 13.73 15.89
CA THR A 185 -10.10 13.37 17.27
C THR A 185 -11.34 13.48 18.16
N THR A 186 -11.73 12.37 18.78
CA THR A 186 -12.81 12.31 19.78
C THR A 186 -12.26 11.87 21.14
N TYR A 187 -13.07 11.99 22.19
CA TYR A 187 -12.62 11.78 23.55
C TYR A 187 -13.58 10.89 24.33
N CYS A 188 -13.02 10.06 25.20
CA CYS A 188 -13.76 9.30 26.21
C CYS A 188 -13.38 9.85 27.59
N SER A 189 -14.37 10.13 28.43
CA SER A 189 -14.14 10.48 29.84
C SER A 189 -14.71 9.40 30.74
N GLN A 190 -13.98 9.08 31.79
CA GLN A 190 -14.42 8.16 32.84
C GLN A 190 -14.04 8.77 34.19
N SER A 191 -14.95 8.67 35.15
CA SER A 191 -14.70 9.16 36.51
C SER A 191 -14.44 7.99 37.45
N ALA A 192 -13.44 8.14 38.30
CA ALA A 192 -13.25 7.29 39.48
C ALA A 192 -13.94 7.96 40.68
N GLY A 193 -14.62 7.14 41.49
CA GLY A 193 -15.06 7.55 42.81
C GLY A 193 -13.86 7.84 43.70
N PRO A 194 -14.06 8.60 44.79
CA PRO A 194 -13.02 8.77 45.77
C PRO A 194 -12.65 7.42 46.40
N ALA A 195 -11.37 7.19 46.64
CA ALA A 195 -10.92 6.00 47.35
C ALA A 195 -11.58 5.96 48.74
N GLU A 196 -12.02 4.78 49.18
CA GLU A 196 -12.59 4.59 50.51
C GLU A 196 -11.55 5.04 51.55
N PRO A 197 -11.89 5.95 52.48
CA PRO A 197 -10.93 6.48 53.43
C PRO A 197 -10.42 5.37 54.35
N ASP A 198 -9.11 5.34 54.58
CA ASP A 198 -8.50 4.42 55.53
C ASP A 198 -9.13 4.61 56.93
N PRO A 199 -9.70 3.57 57.56
CA PRO A 199 -10.42 3.70 58.84
C PRO A 199 -9.54 4.19 60.01
N GLY A 200 -8.21 4.24 59.82
CA GLY A 200 -7.24 4.80 60.78
C GLY A 200 -7.11 6.32 60.76
N VAL A 201 -7.59 7.03 59.73
CA VAL A 201 -7.36 8.48 59.53
C VAL A 201 -8.58 9.34 59.92
N GLU A 202 -9.78 8.75 60.03
CA GLU A 202 -11.00 9.48 60.40
C GLU A 202 -10.98 10.03 61.84
N ARG A 203 -10.12 9.49 62.72
CA ARG A 203 -10.07 9.92 64.13
C ARG A 203 -9.28 11.21 64.39
N ALA A 204 -8.64 11.80 63.38
CA ALA A 204 -7.81 12.99 63.55
C ALA A 204 -8.46 14.33 63.10
N SER A 205 -9.64 14.30 62.48
CA SER A 205 -10.21 15.46 61.79
C SER A 205 -11.38 16.09 62.55
N PHE A 206 -11.09 16.88 63.60
CA PHE A 206 -12.10 17.54 64.46
C PHE A 206 -12.63 18.90 63.95
N PHE A 207 -12.42 19.27 62.68
CA PHE A 207 -12.91 20.55 62.11
C PHE A 207 -13.78 20.37 60.86
N PRO A 208 -15.11 20.13 60.97
CA PRO A 208 -15.95 19.78 59.83
C PRO A 208 -16.69 20.96 59.17
N LYS A 209 -16.29 22.23 59.34
CA LYS A 209 -17.18 23.38 58.99
C LYS A 209 -16.61 24.51 58.12
N LEU A 210 -15.47 24.38 57.44
CA LEU A 210 -15.00 25.51 56.58
C LEU A 210 -14.36 25.18 55.24
N LYS A 211 -14.35 23.93 54.78
CA LYS A 211 -13.99 23.59 53.41
C LYS A 211 -14.98 22.57 52.88
N ASP A 212 -15.56 22.88 51.73
CA ASP A 212 -16.21 21.90 50.86
C ASP A 212 -15.12 20.97 50.30
N ASP A 213 -14.57 20.11 51.17
CA ASP A 213 -13.63 19.03 50.86
C ASP A 213 -14.41 17.75 50.51
N SER A 214 -15.55 17.91 49.81
CA SER A 214 -16.23 16.77 49.20
C SER A 214 -15.22 16.06 48.28
N PRO A 215 -15.00 14.75 48.45
CA PRO A 215 -13.87 14.08 47.84
C PRO A 215 -14.07 14.06 46.31
N LYS A 216 -13.25 14.85 45.62
CA LYS A 216 -13.41 15.16 44.20
C LYS A 216 -13.18 13.90 43.38
N ARG A 217 -14.19 13.51 42.60
CA ARG A 217 -14.07 12.43 41.61
C ARG A 217 -12.96 12.76 40.62
N ALA A 218 -11.94 11.91 40.55
CA ALA A 218 -10.90 12.03 39.55
C ALA A 218 -11.47 11.65 38.18
N THR A 219 -11.38 12.53 37.19
CA THR A 219 -11.82 12.24 35.82
C THR A 219 -10.60 12.00 34.95
N VAL A 220 -10.56 10.82 34.34
CA VAL A 220 -9.54 10.46 33.35
C VAL A 220 -10.15 10.65 31.97
N ARG A 221 -9.40 11.30 31.07
CA ARG A 221 -9.80 11.53 29.68
C ARG A 221 -8.83 10.79 28.76
N GLY A 222 -9.39 10.00 27.86
CA GLY A 222 -8.66 9.37 26.77
C GLY A 222 -9.07 9.96 25.42
N THR A 223 -8.23 9.76 24.43
CA THR A 223 -8.41 10.26 23.06
C THR A 223 -8.53 9.08 22.08
N ILE A 224 -9.47 9.16 21.14
CA ILE A 224 -9.66 8.22 20.03
C ILE A 224 -9.54 9.01 18.73
N GLN A 225 -8.92 8.42 17.72
CA GLN A 225 -8.72 8.98 16.41
C GLN A 225 -9.57 8.21 15.38
N VAL A 226 -10.27 8.94 14.52
CA VAL A 226 -11.12 8.41 13.45
C VAL A 226 -10.65 9.01 12.12
N PRO A 227 -9.96 8.22 11.28
CA PRO A 227 -9.43 8.69 10.01
C PRO A 227 -10.53 8.83 8.96
N GLU A 228 -10.51 9.92 8.22
CA GLU A 228 -11.25 10.09 6.96
C GLU A 228 -10.34 9.67 5.81
N VAL A 229 -10.70 8.60 5.10
CA VAL A 229 -9.85 7.98 4.07
C VAL A 229 -10.58 7.96 2.73
N ALA A 230 -9.88 8.38 1.67
CA ALA A 230 -10.30 8.17 0.30
C ALA A 230 -9.48 7.06 -0.34
N THR A 231 -10.16 6.00 -0.81
CA THR A 231 -9.53 4.93 -1.58
C THR A 231 -10.09 4.94 -3.00
N ARG A 232 -9.20 4.85 -3.98
CA ARG A 232 -9.52 4.73 -5.40
C ARG A 232 -8.82 3.49 -5.94
N ARG A 233 -9.54 2.69 -6.72
CA ARG A 233 -9.04 1.42 -7.27
C ARG A 233 -9.51 1.26 -8.70
N ILE A 234 -8.67 0.63 -9.53
CA ILE A 234 -9.05 0.14 -10.84
C ILE A 234 -8.35 -1.19 -11.10
N GLU A 235 -9.04 -2.09 -11.80
CA GLU A 235 -8.60 -3.46 -12.01
C GLU A 235 -9.02 -3.95 -13.40
N GLY A 236 -8.19 -4.80 -14.01
CA GLY A 236 -8.57 -5.52 -15.22
C GLY A 236 -7.39 -6.10 -16.00
N ASP A 237 -7.72 -6.85 -17.05
CA ASP A 237 -6.74 -7.52 -17.91
C ASP A 237 -6.37 -6.62 -19.09
N TRP A 238 -5.14 -6.10 -19.08
CA TRP A 238 -4.73 -5.07 -20.03
C TRP A 238 -3.52 -5.51 -20.87
N LEU A 239 -3.47 -4.99 -22.10
CA LEU A 239 -2.33 -5.17 -23.00
C LEU A 239 -1.35 -4.01 -22.82
N ILE A 240 -0.21 -4.30 -22.21
CA ILE A 240 0.91 -3.37 -22.04
C ILE A 240 1.69 -3.31 -23.37
N PRO A 241 1.75 -2.13 -24.05
CA PRO A 241 2.51 -1.97 -25.28
C PRO A 241 4.01 -2.17 -25.03
N SER A 242 4.70 -2.83 -25.96
CA SER A 242 6.11 -3.24 -25.81
C SER A 242 7.08 -2.07 -25.85
N ASP A 243 6.69 -0.97 -26.48
CA ASP A 243 7.45 0.27 -26.60
C ASP A 243 6.70 1.47 -26.01
N GLY A 244 5.62 1.23 -25.27
CA GLY A 244 4.76 2.24 -24.67
C GLY A 244 4.47 1.95 -23.21
N ALA A 245 3.32 2.44 -22.72
CA ALA A 245 2.93 2.29 -21.33
C ALA A 245 1.41 2.13 -21.19
N ILE A 246 1.00 1.55 -20.06
CA ILE A 246 -0.32 1.83 -19.49
C ILE A 246 -0.17 3.03 -18.54
N VAL A 247 -0.99 4.05 -18.74
CA VAL A 247 -1.07 5.24 -17.88
C VAL A 247 -2.40 5.17 -17.13
N VAL A 248 -2.34 5.15 -15.81
CA VAL A 248 -3.50 5.11 -14.93
C VAL A 248 -3.55 6.42 -14.15
N SER A 249 -4.63 7.16 -14.30
CA SER A 249 -4.90 8.34 -13.51
C SER A 249 -5.84 7.99 -12.37
N MET A 250 -5.41 8.29 -11.14
CA MET A 250 -6.20 8.08 -9.93
C MET A 250 -7.22 9.20 -9.71
N GLY A 251 -7.39 10.13 -10.65
CA GLY A 251 -8.35 11.24 -10.53
C GLY A 251 -7.82 12.43 -9.74
N PRO A 252 -8.44 13.61 -9.87
CA PRO A 252 -8.01 14.80 -9.16
C PRO A 252 -8.33 14.71 -7.67
N LEU A 253 -7.44 15.26 -6.85
CA LEU A 253 -7.60 15.50 -5.42
C LEU A 253 -7.47 17.00 -5.20
N SER A 254 -8.32 17.58 -4.35
CA SER A 254 -8.24 19.00 -4.02
C SER A 254 -7.45 19.20 -2.74
N ASP A 255 -6.52 20.16 -2.73
CA ASP A 255 -5.73 20.56 -1.56
C ASP A 255 -6.53 21.29 -0.47
N LEU A 256 -7.86 21.35 -0.59
CA LEU A 256 -8.68 21.94 0.46
C LEU A 256 -8.64 21.04 1.70
N LYS A 257 -7.64 21.29 2.56
CA LYS A 257 -7.83 21.19 4.00
C LYS A 257 -9.05 22.06 4.29
N VAL A 258 -10.20 21.44 4.52
CA VAL A 258 -11.36 22.18 4.99
C VAL A 258 -10.96 22.70 6.36
N ASP A 259 -10.54 23.96 6.43
CA ASP A 259 -10.12 24.61 7.66
C ASP A 259 -11.37 24.81 8.52
N ARG A 260 -11.81 23.74 9.20
CA ARG A 260 -12.94 23.74 10.14
C ARG A 260 -12.51 24.27 11.50
N LYS A 261 -11.49 25.14 11.56
CA LYS A 261 -11.26 25.92 12.77
C LYS A 261 -12.33 27.00 12.85
N PRO A 262 -13.23 26.98 13.86
CA PRO A 262 -14.05 28.15 14.12
C PRO A 262 -13.11 29.33 14.37
N LYS A 263 -13.30 30.43 13.62
CA LYS A 263 -12.48 31.62 13.80
C LYS A 263 -12.60 32.08 15.26
N PRO A 264 -11.48 32.33 15.97
CA PRO A 264 -11.54 32.88 17.32
C PRO A 264 -12.30 34.22 17.28
N GLY A 265 -13.52 34.24 17.85
CA GLY A 265 -14.37 35.44 17.90
C GLY A 265 -15.67 35.38 17.09
N GLU A 266 -15.93 34.32 16.32
CA GLU A 266 -17.22 34.13 15.66
C GLU A 266 -18.25 33.65 16.71
N LYS A 267 -18.84 34.63 17.41
CA LYS A 267 -19.90 34.38 18.38
C LYS A 267 -21.06 33.69 17.67
N ALA A 268 -21.45 32.52 18.17
CA ALA A 268 -22.74 31.91 17.87
C ALA A 268 -23.85 32.85 18.39
N GLY A 269 -24.29 33.81 17.57
CA GLY A 269 -25.27 34.78 17.99
C GLY A 269 -25.57 35.82 16.92
N GLY A 270 -26.68 35.61 16.20
CA GLY A 270 -27.39 36.64 15.44
C GLY A 270 -27.07 36.67 13.94
N LEU A 271 -28.04 36.18 13.14
CA LEU A 271 -28.46 36.62 11.79
C LEU A 271 -27.53 37.60 11.02
N GLY A 272 -26.25 37.27 10.90
CA GLY A 272 -25.28 37.97 10.09
C GLY A 272 -24.90 37.05 8.93
N LEU A 273 -25.42 37.34 7.75
CA LEU A 273 -24.95 36.77 6.49
C LEU A 273 -23.44 37.02 6.40
N SER A 274 -22.64 36.01 6.72
CA SER A 274 -21.22 36.01 6.42
C SER A 274 -21.10 35.98 4.90
N LEU A 275 -20.71 37.12 4.32
CA LEU A 275 -20.35 37.17 2.90
C LEU A 275 -19.20 36.18 2.71
N PRO A 276 -19.31 35.20 1.79
CA PRO A 276 -18.23 34.28 1.54
C PRO A 276 -17.02 35.10 1.08
N GLY A 277 -15.92 35.00 1.83
CA GLY A 277 -14.62 35.49 1.38
C GLY A 277 -14.35 34.95 -0.02
N ARG A 278 -13.63 35.73 -0.84
CA ARG A 278 -13.26 35.31 -2.21
C ARG A 278 -12.80 33.85 -2.17
N PRO A 279 -13.37 32.95 -2.98
CA PRO A 279 -12.97 31.56 -2.98
C PRO A 279 -11.49 31.51 -3.33
N GLU A 280 -10.68 31.06 -2.38
CA GLU A 280 -9.29 30.73 -2.63
C GLU A 280 -9.26 29.72 -3.79
N LYS A 281 -8.42 29.97 -4.79
CA LYS A 281 -8.36 29.10 -5.98
C LYS A 281 -8.04 27.69 -5.51
N ARG A 282 -8.99 26.77 -5.68
CA ARG A 282 -8.79 25.35 -5.39
C ARG A 282 -7.63 24.86 -6.25
N ARG A 283 -6.56 24.41 -5.60
CA ARG A 283 -5.50 23.65 -6.25
C ARG A 283 -5.94 22.19 -6.33
N TYR A 284 -5.66 21.57 -7.47
CA TYR A 284 -5.91 20.17 -7.70
C TYR A 284 -4.59 19.52 -8.06
N PHE A 285 -4.33 18.35 -7.51
CA PHE A 285 -3.25 17.49 -7.94
C PHE A 285 -3.81 16.12 -8.30
N GLU A 286 -3.04 15.34 -9.03
CA GLU A 286 -3.47 14.02 -9.50
C GLU A 286 -2.31 13.04 -9.42
N ARG A 287 -2.54 11.88 -8.81
CA ARG A 287 -1.58 10.78 -8.86
C ARG A 287 -1.78 10.00 -10.15
N VAL A 288 -0.69 9.82 -10.90
CA VAL A 288 -0.66 9.07 -12.16
C VAL A 288 0.36 7.95 -12.05
N VAL A 289 -0.02 6.74 -12.44
CA VAL A 289 0.82 5.55 -12.44
C VAL A 289 1.09 5.14 -13.88
N CYS A 290 2.35 5.05 -14.28
CA CYS A 290 2.76 4.58 -15.60
C CYS A 290 3.42 3.21 -15.48
N ILE A 291 2.89 2.21 -16.18
CA ILE A 291 3.38 0.84 -16.18
C ILE A 291 3.98 0.55 -17.55
N THR A 292 5.28 0.28 -17.58
CA THR A 292 6.00 -0.17 -18.78
C THR A 292 6.52 -1.57 -18.57
N ALA A 293 6.55 -2.38 -19.63
CA ALA A 293 7.06 -3.74 -19.58
C ALA A 293 7.89 -4.04 -20.82
N ARG A 294 9.04 -4.67 -20.61
CA ARG A 294 9.94 -5.12 -21.68
C ARG A 294 10.22 -6.62 -21.49
N LEU A 295 9.98 -7.40 -22.54
CA LEU A 295 10.50 -8.77 -22.59
C LEU A 295 12.02 -8.70 -22.79
N ASP A 296 12.76 -9.32 -21.88
CA ASP A 296 14.18 -9.52 -22.04
C ASP A 296 14.43 -10.71 -22.98
N PRO A 297 15.43 -10.65 -23.87
CA PRO A 297 15.81 -11.82 -24.64
C PRO A 297 16.21 -12.94 -23.67
N ALA A 298 15.81 -14.17 -23.96
CA ALA A 298 16.19 -15.32 -23.15
C ALA A 298 17.72 -15.30 -22.94
N PRO A 299 18.21 -15.54 -21.71
CA PRO A 299 19.65 -15.58 -21.47
C PRO A 299 20.22 -16.61 -22.46
N ALA A 300 21.17 -16.17 -23.27
CA ALA A 300 21.85 -17.06 -24.20
C ALA A 300 22.40 -18.21 -23.37
N GLY A 301 21.81 -19.40 -23.51
CA GLY A 301 22.35 -20.61 -22.93
C GLY A 301 23.82 -20.66 -23.31
N SER A 302 24.69 -20.82 -22.32
CA SER A 302 26.14 -20.85 -22.44
C SER A 302 26.51 -21.76 -23.60
N ALA A 303 26.73 -21.17 -24.78
CA ALA A 303 27.27 -21.87 -25.91
C ALA A 303 28.70 -22.23 -25.49
N GLN A 304 28.91 -23.50 -25.11
CA GLN A 304 30.23 -24.07 -24.93
C GLN A 304 31.01 -23.76 -26.21
N ALA A 305 32.02 -22.90 -26.07
CA ALA A 305 32.97 -22.66 -27.15
C ALA A 305 33.58 -24.01 -27.55
N PRO A 306 33.67 -24.34 -28.85
CA PRO A 306 34.41 -25.52 -29.27
C PRO A 306 35.86 -25.33 -28.82
N GLN A 307 36.33 -26.21 -27.93
CA GLN A 307 37.74 -26.22 -27.56
C GLN A 307 38.58 -26.66 -28.77
N PRO A 308 39.77 -26.06 -28.96
CA PRO A 308 40.65 -26.35 -30.09
C PRO A 308 41.23 -27.77 -30.05
#